data_AF-A0A1L6HTM0-F1
#
_entry.id   AF-A0A1L6HTM0-F1
#
_cell.length_a   1.000
_cell.length_b   1.000
_cell.length_c   1.000
_cell.angle_alpha   90.00
_cell.angle_beta   90.00
_cell.angle_gamma   90.00
#
_symmetry.space_group_name_H-M   'P 1'
#
loop_
_entity.id
_entity.type
_entity.pdbx_description
1 polymer ?
#
loop_
_entity_poly.entity_id
_entity_poly.type
_entity_poly.pdbx_seq_one_letter_code
_entity_poly.pdbx_strand_id
1 'polypeptide(L)'
;MDLFRHVSQNPFNDFAKVLLMLENFALCVCAYVLTRRVSLTVLALVASSVAWVACIHYFSYPWDFIESVLLTMLFLFAIRSERILPFVILFIFFVLSRESCIFVGLFLILRGVSPIAFGERIAVRALTWGAGLVVMSVAITETLRKMLFKASMLAGVGADTAHEQFENHFHYLHNGTVFLSASKVSLVYATIMLVFLACTYVGYREKEKNLLAIGVTMTLYTLSIFIFGILEEVRLYQPFTGMLALTAIYLLFETRSGRKWCSANLPFLARRGWIRT
;
A
#
# COMPACT_ATOMS: atom_id res chain seq x y z
N MET A 1 -6.32 22.03 22.43
CA MET A 1 -5.19 22.35 21.53
C MET A 1 -4.01 23.01 22.26
N ASP A 2 -4.16 23.55 23.48
CA ASP A 2 -3.06 24.24 24.18
C ASP A 2 -1.99 23.32 24.80
N LEU A 3 -2.26 22.02 24.98
CA LEU A 3 -1.28 21.08 25.56
C LEU A 3 -0.01 20.90 24.70
N PHE A 4 -0.09 21.12 23.38
CA PHE A 4 1.04 20.92 22.46
C PHE A 4 1.84 22.20 22.16
N ARG A 5 1.30 23.38 22.47
CA ARG A 5 1.99 24.66 22.25
C ARG A 5 3.22 24.84 23.15
N HIS A 6 3.27 24.15 24.29
CA HIS A 6 4.42 24.16 25.18
C HIS A 6 5.57 23.22 24.74
N VAL A 7 5.35 22.37 23.74
CA VAL A 7 6.34 21.36 23.29
C VAL A 7 7.04 21.77 22.00
N SER A 8 6.34 22.42 21.06
CA SER A 8 6.91 22.90 19.81
C SER A 8 6.15 24.12 19.28
N GLN A 9 6.87 25.06 18.67
CA GLN A 9 6.27 26.19 17.94
C GLN A 9 5.53 25.72 16.66
N ASN A 10 5.78 24.50 16.17
CA ASN A 10 5.13 23.94 15.00
C ASN A 10 4.90 22.42 15.14
N PRO A 11 3.98 22.00 16.04
CA PRO A 11 3.85 20.61 16.48
C PRO A 11 3.46 19.65 15.34
N PHE A 12 2.76 20.12 14.31
CA PHE A 12 2.40 19.32 13.14
C PHE A 12 3.62 18.92 12.31
N ASN A 13 4.54 19.86 12.07
CA ASN A 13 5.75 19.59 11.31
C ASN A 13 6.68 18.63 12.05
N ASP A 14 6.81 18.78 13.37
CA ASP A 14 7.66 17.87 14.15
C ASP A 14 7.07 16.47 14.25
N PHE A 15 5.75 16.37 14.37
CA PHE A 15 5.06 15.09 14.32
C PHE A 15 5.21 14.39 12.95
N ALA A 16 5.06 15.12 11.84
CA ALA A 16 5.29 14.59 10.50
C ALA A 16 6.73 14.12 10.28
N LYS A 17 7.75 14.85 10.79
CA LYS A 17 9.15 14.41 10.74
C LYS A 17 9.37 13.09 11.47
N VAL A 18 8.81 12.94 12.67
CA VAL A 18 8.93 11.70 13.47
C VAL A 18 8.30 10.53 12.72
N LEU A 19 7.11 10.71 12.15
CA LEU A 19 6.45 9.65 11.39
C LEU A 19 7.16 9.30 10.08
N LEU A 20 7.69 10.30 9.36
CA LEU A 20 8.51 10.07 8.18
C LEU A 20 9.82 9.33 8.52
N MET A 21 10.41 9.63 9.68
CA MET A 21 11.58 8.90 10.18
C MET A 21 11.23 7.45 10.51
N LEU A 22 10.06 7.20 11.14
CA LEU A 22 9.57 5.86 11.42
C LEU A 22 9.29 5.06 10.13
N GLU A 23 8.68 5.71 9.13
CA GLU A 23 8.43 5.12 7.82
C GLU A 23 9.72 4.72 7.12
N ASN A 24 10.69 5.62 7.05
CA ASN A 24 12.00 5.34 6.47
C ASN A 24 12.74 4.23 7.23
N PHE A 25 12.63 4.20 8.55
CA PHE A 25 13.20 3.12 9.35
C PHE A 25 12.55 1.77 9.02
N ALA A 26 11.21 1.71 8.99
CA ALA A 26 10.48 0.50 8.63
C ALA A 26 10.82 0.03 7.21
N LEU A 27 10.88 0.94 6.24
CA LEU A 27 11.29 0.65 4.87
C LEU A 27 12.72 0.14 4.80
N CYS A 28 13.66 0.75 5.52
CA CYS A 28 15.05 0.32 5.60
C CYS A 28 15.15 -1.13 6.11
N VAL A 29 14.48 -1.43 7.22
CA VAL A 29 14.43 -2.79 7.78
C VAL A 29 13.81 -3.76 6.79
N CYS A 30 12.68 -3.41 6.17
CA CYS A 30 12.01 -4.28 5.20
C CYS A 30 12.86 -4.55 3.96
N ALA A 31 13.45 -3.51 3.37
CA ALA A 31 14.31 -3.63 2.19
C ALA A 31 15.56 -4.45 2.49
N TYR A 32 16.17 -4.27 3.67
CA TYR A 32 17.33 -5.05 4.08
C TYR A 32 16.98 -6.52 4.35
N VAL A 33 15.86 -6.80 5.03
CA VAL A 33 15.39 -8.18 5.25
C VAL A 33 15.05 -8.85 3.92
N LEU A 34 14.47 -8.11 2.98
CA LEU A 34 14.07 -8.60 1.66
C LEU A 34 15.26 -8.93 0.76
N THR A 35 16.27 -8.06 0.70
CA THR A 35 17.37 -8.18 -0.28
C THR A 35 18.71 -8.63 0.31
N ARG A 36 18.89 -8.47 1.63
CA ARG A 36 20.17 -8.64 2.34
C ARG A 36 21.33 -7.81 1.77
N ARG A 37 21.01 -6.74 1.03
CA ARG A 37 21.99 -5.88 0.35
C ARG A 37 21.78 -4.43 0.77
N VAL A 38 22.80 -3.84 1.41
CA VAL A 38 22.78 -2.45 1.86
C VAL A 38 22.53 -1.50 0.69
N SER A 39 23.12 -1.78 -0.46
CA SER A 39 23.01 -0.92 -1.63
C SER A 39 21.60 -0.86 -2.22
N LEU A 40 20.88 -2.00 -2.26
CA LEU A 40 19.47 -2.04 -2.65
C LEU A 40 18.57 -1.42 -1.56
N THR A 41 18.97 -1.51 -0.30
CA THR A 41 18.27 -0.84 0.81
C THR A 41 18.33 0.68 0.65
N VAL A 42 19.51 1.23 0.36
CA VAL A 42 19.69 2.66 0.07
C VAL A 42 18.88 3.07 -1.16
N LEU A 43 18.89 2.25 -2.22
CA LEU A 43 18.08 2.51 -3.41
C LEU A 43 16.57 2.54 -3.10
N ALA A 44 16.09 1.66 -2.21
CA ALA A 44 14.69 1.64 -1.78
C ALA A 44 14.30 2.94 -1.08
N LEU A 45 15.16 3.42 -0.18
CA LEU A 45 14.94 4.68 0.55
C LEU A 45 14.91 5.88 -0.40
N VAL A 46 15.86 5.94 -1.34
CA VAL A 46 15.90 7.00 -2.35
C VAL A 46 14.65 6.95 -3.24
N ALA A 47 14.29 5.77 -3.74
CA ALA A 47 13.12 5.60 -4.60
C ALA A 47 11.81 5.98 -3.88
N SER A 48 11.64 5.55 -2.63
CA SER A 48 10.49 5.91 -1.80
C SER A 48 10.46 7.41 -1.50
N SER A 49 11.60 8.03 -1.19
CA SER A 49 11.68 9.49 -0.97
C SER A 49 11.30 10.28 -2.22
N VAL A 50 11.77 9.85 -3.41
CA VAL A 50 11.39 10.47 -4.69
C VAL A 50 9.89 10.30 -4.95
N ALA A 51 9.34 9.10 -4.72
CA ALA A 51 7.91 8.84 -4.85
C ALA A 51 7.09 9.70 -3.88
N TRP A 52 7.56 9.87 -2.64
CA TRP A 52 6.94 10.74 -1.64
C TRP A 52 6.90 12.20 -2.09
N VAL A 53 8.02 12.73 -2.59
CA VAL A 53 8.08 14.10 -3.14
C VAL A 53 7.13 14.25 -4.34
N ALA A 54 7.02 13.23 -5.19
CA ALA A 54 6.05 13.24 -6.28
C ALA A 54 4.60 13.29 -5.77
N CYS A 55 4.33 12.62 -4.64
CA CYS A 55 3.01 12.52 -4.02
C CYS A 55 2.73 13.58 -2.95
N ILE A 56 3.62 14.55 -2.75
CA ILE A 56 3.46 15.54 -1.69
C ILE A 56 2.24 16.42 -1.97
N HIS A 57 1.40 16.58 -0.96
CA HIS A 57 0.19 17.38 -0.98
C HIS A 57 0.28 18.47 0.08
N TYR A 58 -0.60 19.48 0.05
CA TYR A 58 -0.54 20.61 1.00
C TYR A 58 -0.76 20.20 2.47
N PHE A 59 -1.24 18.98 2.72
CA PHE A 59 -1.35 18.38 4.04
C PHE A 59 -1.12 16.85 3.94
N SER A 60 -0.49 16.29 4.98
CA SER A 60 -0.38 14.86 5.22
C SER A 60 -0.91 14.58 6.62
N TYR A 61 -1.71 13.53 6.77
CA TYR A 61 -2.23 13.16 8.06
C TYR A 61 -1.35 12.11 8.75
N PRO A 62 -1.36 12.07 10.10
CA PRO A 62 -0.70 11.03 10.89
C PRO A 62 -0.93 9.61 10.38
N TRP A 63 -2.17 9.30 10.00
CA TRP A 63 -2.57 7.95 9.56
C TRP A 63 -2.03 7.58 8.18
N ASP A 64 -1.70 8.54 7.30
CA ASP A 64 -1.14 8.24 5.97
C ASP A 64 0.26 7.59 6.11
N PHE A 65 1.06 8.03 7.09
CA PHE A 65 2.36 7.41 7.41
C PHE A 65 2.22 6.03 8.06
N ILE A 66 1.26 5.87 8.98
CA ILE A 66 0.98 4.57 9.62
C ILE A 66 0.58 3.56 8.54
N GLU A 67 -0.31 3.97 7.65
CA GLU A 67 -0.73 3.14 6.52
C GLU A 67 0.44 2.77 5.61
N SER A 68 1.34 3.71 5.31
CA SER A 68 2.56 3.43 4.53
C SER A 68 3.44 2.36 5.17
N VAL A 69 3.68 2.47 6.49
CA VAL A 69 4.43 1.47 7.25
C VAL A 69 3.75 0.09 7.16
N LEU A 70 2.43 0.04 7.35
CA LEU A 70 1.70 -1.21 7.37
C LEU A 70 1.62 -1.87 5.97
N LEU A 71 1.46 -1.10 4.89
CA LEU A 71 1.52 -1.60 3.51
C LEU A 71 2.92 -2.12 3.16
N THR A 72 3.96 -1.42 3.61
CA THR A 72 5.35 -1.85 3.45
C THR A 72 5.61 -3.18 4.16
N MET A 73 5.08 -3.35 5.39
CA MET A 73 5.14 -4.62 6.11
C MET A 73 4.28 -5.71 5.46
N LEU A 74 3.10 -5.37 4.93
CA LEU A 74 2.23 -6.32 4.21
C LEU A 74 2.99 -6.95 3.04
N PHE A 75 3.68 -6.13 2.24
CA PHE A 75 4.51 -6.63 1.13
C PHE A 75 5.60 -7.58 1.63
N LEU A 76 6.38 -7.16 2.64
CA LEU A 76 7.45 -8.00 3.18
C LEU A 76 6.90 -9.36 3.66
N PHE A 77 5.80 -9.35 4.41
CA PHE A 77 5.18 -10.57 4.92
C PHE A 77 4.59 -11.43 3.80
N ALA A 78 4.00 -10.83 2.76
CA ALA A 78 3.53 -11.57 1.59
C ALA A 78 4.67 -12.35 0.93
N ILE A 79 5.85 -11.75 0.82
CA ILE A 79 7.01 -12.41 0.20
C ILE A 79 7.69 -13.41 1.14
N ARG A 80 7.82 -13.10 2.44
CA ARG A 80 8.68 -13.87 3.37
C ARG A 80 7.94 -14.81 4.31
N SER A 81 6.63 -14.65 4.52
CA SER A 81 5.88 -15.42 5.50
C SER A 81 4.87 -16.36 4.86
N GLU A 82 5.03 -17.65 5.12
CA GLU A 82 3.99 -18.64 4.82
C GLU A 82 2.89 -18.70 5.90
N ARG A 83 3.13 -18.14 7.09
CA ARG A 83 2.19 -18.21 8.21
C ARG A 83 1.10 -17.14 8.08
N ILE A 84 -0.09 -17.44 8.62
CA ILE A 84 -1.23 -16.52 8.64
C ILE A 84 -1.11 -15.48 9.75
N LEU A 85 -0.50 -15.86 10.89
CA LEU A 85 -0.44 -15.02 12.09
C LEU A 85 0.11 -13.60 11.85
N PRO A 86 1.19 -13.38 11.07
CA PRO A 86 1.68 -12.02 10.79
C PRO A 86 0.64 -11.11 10.14
N PHE A 87 -0.22 -11.66 9.27
CA PHE A 87 -1.28 -10.89 8.61
C PHE A 87 -2.44 -10.56 9.56
N VAL A 88 -2.74 -11.44 10.52
CA VAL A 88 -3.74 -11.17 11.57
C VAL A 88 -3.25 -10.06 12.49
N ILE A 89 -1.97 -10.10 12.90
CA ILE A 89 -1.36 -9.03 13.70
C ILE A 89 -1.38 -7.71 12.91
N LEU A 90 -0.98 -7.76 11.63
CA LEU A 90 -0.99 -6.59 10.78
C LEU A 90 -2.40 -6.01 10.61
N PHE A 91 -3.41 -6.86 10.46
CA PHE A 91 -4.82 -6.45 10.40
C PHE A 91 -5.26 -5.69 11.67
N ILE A 92 -4.89 -6.17 12.86
CA ILE A 92 -5.24 -5.51 14.13
C ILE A 92 -4.69 -4.07 14.15
N PHE A 93 -3.46 -3.85 13.67
CA PHE A 93 -2.90 -2.50 13.56
C PHE A 93 -3.55 -1.67 12.44
N PHE A 94 -3.90 -2.29 11.31
CA PHE A 94 -4.54 -1.64 10.17
C PHE A 94 -5.94 -1.11 10.48
N VAL A 95 -6.68 -1.79 11.36
CA VAL A 95 -8.00 -1.33 11.82
C VAL A 95 -7.91 0.06 12.47
N LEU A 96 -6.76 0.42 13.05
CA LEU A 96 -6.55 1.73 13.69
C LEU A 96 -6.25 2.84 12.68
N SER A 97 -5.87 2.53 11.44
CA SER A 97 -5.42 3.54 10.47
C SER A 97 -6.51 3.97 9.50
N ARG A 98 -7.29 3.02 8.92
CA ARG A 98 -8.32 3.34 7.89
C ARG A 98 -9.17 2.14 7.44
N GLU A 99 -10.12 2.42 6.54
CA GLU A 99 -10.93 1.44 5.80
C GLU A 99 -10.09 0.49 4.91
N SER A 100 -8.83 0.81 4.66
CA SER A 100 -7.89 0.00 3.87
C SER A 100 -7.48 -1.32 4.52
N CYS A 101 -7.84 -1.54 5.79
CA CYS A 101 -7.65 -2.83 6.47
C CYS A 101 -8.32 -4.01 5.74
N ILE A 102 -9.37 -3.75 4.95
CA ILE A 102 -10.05 -4.76 4.13
C ILE A 102 -9.08 -5.47 3.15
N PHE A 103 -8.06 -4.76 2.67
CA PHE A 103 -7.11 -5.30 1.70
C PHE A 103 -6.18 -6.35 2.29
N VAL A 104 -5.99 -6.39 3.61
CA VAL A 104 -5.29 -7.51 4.27
C VAL A 104 -6.11 -8.80 4.17
N GLY A 105 -7.42 -8.71 4.40
CA GLY A 105 -8.34 -9.84 4.22
C GLY A 105 -8.44 -10.27 2.76
N LEU A 106 -8.55 -9.32 1.83
CA LEU A 106 -8.55 -9.59 0.39
C LEU A 106 -7.28 -10.29 -0.07
N PHE A 107 -6.11 -9.87 0.41
CA PHE A 107 -4.84 -10.54 0.14
C PHE A 107 -4.87 -12.01 0.57
N LEU A 108 -5.38 -12.33 1.76
CA LEU A 108 -5.46 -13.71 2.23
C LEU A 108 -6.43 -14.57 1.40
N ILE A 109 -7.56 -13.99 0.95
CA ILE A 109 -8.48 -14.63 0.00
C ILE A 109 -7.75 -14.95 -1.31
N LEU A 110 -7.11 -13.95 -1.91
CA LEU A 110 -6.38 -14.10 -3.17
C LEU A 110 -5.20 -15.07 -3.04
N ARG A 111 -4.50 -15.05 -1.91
CA ARG A 111 -3.47 -16.02 -1.57
C ARG A 111 -4.03 -17.44 -1.47
N GLY A 112 -5.24 -17.60 -0.92
CA GLY A 112 -5.98 -18.85 -0.86
C GLY A 112 -6.37 -19.43 -2.22
N VAL A 113 -6.79 -18.55 -3.14
CA VAL A 113 -7.34 -18.90 -4.46
C VAL A 113 -6.27 -19.01 -5.55
N SER A 114 -5.20 -18.21 -5.44
CA SER A 114 -4.10 -18.17 -6.42
C SER A 114 -3.48 -19.52 -6.82
N PRO A 115 -3.42 -20.58 -5.98
CA PRO A 115 -2.94 -21.89 -6.40
C PRO A 115 -3.75 -22.51 -7.55
N ILE A 116 -5.04 -22.17 -7.69
CA ILE A 116 -5.91 -22.65 -8.78
C ILE A 116 -5.34 -22.25 -10.14
N ALA A 117 -4.78 -21.04 -10.26
CA ALA A 117 -4.18 -20.56 -11.50
C ALA A 117 -2.99 -21.42 -11.97
N PHE A 118 -2.45 -22.26 -11.08
CA PHE A 118 -1.31 -23.13 -11.33
C PHE A 118 -1.69 -24.63 -11.28
N GLY A 119 -2.98 -24.96 -11.21
CA GLY A 119 -3.47 -26.35 -11.11
C GLY A 119 -3.30 -26.98 -9.73
N GLU A 120 -3.03 -26.18 -8.70
CA GLU A 120 -2.90 -26.62 -7.32
C GLU A 120 -4.21 -26.50 -6.54
N ARG A 121 -4.29 -27.17 -5.38
CA ARG A 121 -5.47 -27.11 -4.50
C ARG A 121 -5.55 -25.76 -3.78
N ILE A 122 -6.78 -25.29 -3.58
CA ILE A 122 -7.09 -24.09 -2.80
C ILE A 122 -6.52 -24.20 -1.39
N ALA A 123 -5.85 -23.16 -0.91
CA ALA A 123 -5.42 -23.08 0.47
C ALA A 123 -6.57 -22.58 1.36
N VAL A 124 -7.47 -23.51 1.72
CA VAL A 124 -8.71 -23.25 2.47
C VAL A 124 -8.45 -22.43 3.74
N ARG A 125 -7.37 -22.71 4.46
CA ARG A 125 -7.02 -21.97 5.69
C ARG A 125 -6.79 -20.47 5.43
N ALA A 126 -6.10 -20.10 4.36
CA ALA A 126 -5.89 -18.69 4.03
C ALA A 126 -7.20 -18.03 3.60
N LEU A 127 -8.01 -18.75 2.81
CA LEU A 127 -9.33 -18.30 2.37
C LEU A 127 -10.28 -18.04 3.54
N THR A 128 -10.38 -18.95 4.51
CA THR A 128 -11.30 -18.81 5.66
C THR A 128 -10.89 -17.65 6.56
N TRP A 129 -9.59 -17.51 6.86
CA TRP A 129 -9.09 -16.35 7.60
C TRP A 129 -9.31 -15.04 6.82
N GLY A 130 -9.04 -15.02 5.53
CA GLY A 130 -9.26 -13.85 4.68
C GLY A 130 -10.72 -13.41 4.67
N ALA A 131 -11.66 -14.34 4.47
CA ALA A 131 -13.09 -14.06 4.52
C ALA A 131 -13.52 -13.53 5.91
N GLY A 132 -13.04 -14.15 6.99
CA GLY A 132 -13.30 -13.67 8.35
C GLY A 132 -12.79 -12.26 8.59
N LEU A 133 -11.57 -11.94 8.14
CA LEU A 133 -11.01 -10.59 8.27
C LEU A 133 -11.75 -9.54 7.42
N VAL A 134 -12.25 -9.89 6.23
CA VAL A 134 -13.09 -8.99 5.43
C VAL A 134 -14.40 -8.68 6.15
N VAL A 135 -15.09 -9.69 6.67
CA VAL A 135 -16.34 -9.49 7.43
C VAL A 135 -16.09 -8.62 8.66
N MET A 136 -15.02 -8.90 9.41
CA MET A 136 -14.63 -8.09 10.57
C MET A 136 -14.28 -6.66 10.18
N SER A 137 -13.55 -6.46 9.08
CA SER A 137 -13.22 -5.13 8.55
C SER A 137 -14.47 -4.32 8.25
N VAL A 138 -15.42 -4.90 7.52
CA VAL A 138 -16.68 -4.23 7.18
C VAL A 138 -17.48 -3.90 8.44
N ALA A 139 -17.60 -4.84 9.39
CA ALA A 139 -18.32 -4.62 10.63
C ALA A 139 -17.69 -3.52 11.49
N ILE A 140 -16.36 -3.50 11.61
CA ILE A 140 -15.64 -2.47 12.37
C ILE A 140 -15.76 -1.11 11.68
N THR A 141 -15.57 -1.03 10.36
CA THR A 141 -15.71 0.22 9.59
C THR A 141 -17.12 0.79 9.73
N GLU A 142 -18.15 -0.04 9.59
CA GLU A 142 -19.54 0.39 9.76
C GLU A 142 -19.82 0.89 11.18
N THR A 143 -19.28 0.20 12.18
CA THR A 143 -19.42 0.58 13.60
C THR A 143 -18.71 1.90 13.90
N LEU A 144 -17.46 2.03 13.46
CA LEU A 144 -16.67 3.26 13.60
C LEU A 144 -17.33 4.43 12.89
N ARG A 145 -17.84 4.21 11.67
CA ARG A 145 -18.58 5.22 10.92
C ARG A 145 -19.81 5.69 11.70
N LYS A 146 -20.62 4.76 12.21
CA LYS A 146 -21.79 5.11 13.04
C LYS A 146 -21.44 5.79 14.36
N MET A 147 -20.29 5.50 14.97
CA MET A 147 -19.85 6.13 16.22
C MET A 147 -19.24 7.51 15.99
N LEU A 148 -18.40 7.67 14.96
CA LEU A 148 -17.66 8.90 14.69
C LEU A 148 -18.48 9.96 13.96
N PHE A 149 -19.45 9.58 13.12
CA PHE A 149 -20.27 10.51 12.35
C PHE A 149 -21.64 10.82 12.97
N LYS A 150 -21.98 10.25 14.14
CA LYS A 150 -23.25 10.53 14.83
C LYS A 150 -23.38 11.92 15.45
N ALA A 151 -22.29 12.67 15.57
CA ALA A 151 -22.32 14.07 15.99
C ALA A 151 -21.08 14.78 15.45
N SER A 152 -21.25 15.69 14.49
CA SER A 152 -20.23 16.70 14.22
C SER A 152 -19.96 17.46 15.52
N MET A 153 -18.73 17.41 16.03
CA MET A 153 -18.34 18.16 17.23
C MET A 153 -18.20 19.67 16.96
N LEU A 154 -18.44 20.13 15.73
CA LEU A 154 -18.45 21.55 15.35
C LEU A 154 -19.88 22.11 15.45
N ALA A 155 -20.08 23.04 16.39
CA ALA A 155 -21.34 23.76 16.52
C ALA A 155 -21.72 24.43 15.19
N GLY A 156 -22.92 24.14 14.67
CA GLY A 156 -23.45 24.71 13.42
C GLY A 156 -23.19 23.88 12.16
N VAL A 157 -22.41 22.81 12.24
CA VAL A 157 -22.29 21.81 11.17
C VAL A 157 -23.27 20.70 11.53
N GLY A 158 -24.44 20.68 10.89
CA GLY A 158 -25.49 19.69 11.16
C GLY A 158 -25.01 18.24 11.04
N ALA A 159 -25.87 17.28 11.40
CA ALA A 159 -25.61 15.88 11.10
C ALA A 159 -25.35 15.75 9.58
N ASP A 160 -24.22 15.16 9.21
CA ASP A 160 -23.73 15.13 7.83
C ASP A 160 -24.49 14.07 7.01
N THR A 161 -25.79 14.28 6.83
CA THR A 161 -26.71 13.36 6.13
C THR A 161 -26.39 13.26 4.63
N ALA A 162 -25.58 14.18 4.08
CA ALA A 162 -25.13 14.13 2.69
C ALA A 162 -24.06 13.05 2.45
N HIS A 163 -23.34 12.61 3.48
CA HIS A 163 -22.36 11.51 3.41
C HIS A 163 -22.99 10.11 3.58
N GLU A 164 -24.28 10.02 3.90
CA GLU A 164 -25.00 8.73 3.99
C GLU A 164 -25.39 8.15 2.62
N GLN A 165 -25.48 8.96 1.56
CA GLN A 165 -25.86 8.49 0.23
C GLN A 165 -24.66 7.90 -0.53
N PHE A 166 -24.75 6.62 -0.88
CA PHE A 166 -23.68 5.86 -1.54
C PHE A 166 -23.28 6.41 -2.93
N GLU A 167 -24.19 7.11 -3.61
CA GLU A 167 -23.97 7.72 -4.92
C GLU A 167 -22.96 8.88 -4.90
N ASN A 168 -22.78 9.57 -3.76
CA ASN A 168 -21.80 10.63 -3.61
C ASN A 168 -20.35 10.13 -3.53
N HIS A 169 -20.13 8.81 -3.43
CA HIS A 169 -18.82 8.20 -3.29
C HIS A 169 -18.29 7.59 -4.59
N PHE A 170 -19.01 7.72 -5.72
CA PHE A 170 -18.54 7.25 -7.03
C PHE A 170 -17.94 8.39 -7.85
N HIS A 171 -16.62 8.42 -7.93
CA HIS A 171 -15.88 9.46 -8.66
C HIS A 171 -15.38 9.00 -10.03
N TYR A 172 -15.70 7.77 -10.47
CA TYR A 172 -15.20 7.18 -11.72
C TYR A 172 -15.27 8.10 -12.95
N LEU A 173 -16.41 8.77 -13.18
CA LEU A 173 -16.57 9.64 -14.35
C LEU A 173 -15.67 10.88 -14.28
N HIS A 174 -15.60 11.51 -13.10
CA HIS A 174 -14.72 12.65 -12.85
C HIS A 174 -13.24 12.23 -12.93
N ASN A 175 -12.88 11.11 -12.32
CA ASN A 175 -11.53 10.57 -12.38
C ASN A 175 -11.13 10.17 -13.80
N GLY A 176 -12.08 9.74 -14.64
CA GLY A 176 -11.87 9.50 -16.07
C GLY A 176 -11.45 10.75 -16.83
N THR A 177 -12.11 11.89 -16.58
CA THR A 177 -11.73 13.15 -17.25
C THR A 177 -10.37 13.67 -16.76
N VAL A 178 -10.09 13.58 -15.46
CA VAL A 178 -8.78 13.91 -14.87
C VAL A 178 -7.68 12.99 -15.40
N PHE A 179 -7.96 11.70 -15.57
CA PHE A 179 -6.98 10.76 -16.09
C PHE A 179 -6.61 11.09 -17.54
N LEU A 180 -7.62 11.34 -18.38
CA LEU A 180 -7.45 11.68 -19.80
C LEU A 180 -6.78 13.04 -20.03
N SER A 181 -6.82 13.97 -19.06
CA SER A 181 -6.12 15.25 -19.15
C SER A 181 -4.59 15.13 -19.00
N ALA A 182 -4.07 13.91 -18.78
CA ALA A 182 -2.64 13.61 -18.63
C ALA A 182 -1.93 14.46 -17.56
N SER A 183 -2.65 14.78 -16.49
CA SER A 183 -2.12 15.51 -15.34
C SER A 183 -0.97 14.74 -14.65
N LYS A 184 -0.18 15.44 -13.82
CA LYS A 184 0.85 14.82 -12.95
C LYS A 184 0.26 13.66 -12.13
N VAL A 185 -0.97 13.83 -11.65
CA VAL A 185 -1.70 12.84 -10.84
C VAL A 185 -1.98 11.58 -11.65
N SER A 186 -2.41 11.72 -12.90
CA SER A 186 -2.65 10.62 -13.82
C SER A 186 -1.38 9.80 -14.04
N LEU A 187 -0.22 10.45 -14.13
CA LEU A 187 1.09 9.80 -14.26
C LEU A 187 1.50 9.03 -12.99
N VAL A 188 1.28 9.61 -11.81
CA VAL A 188 1.52 8.91 -10.52
C VAL A 188 0.64 7.67 -10.42
N TYR A 189 -0.67 7.82 -10.65
CA TYR A 189 -1.63 6.72 -10.63
C TYR A 189 -1.24 5.62 -11.62
N ALA A 190 -0.94 5.98 -12.87
CA ALA A 190 -0.55 5.03 -13.92
C ALA A 190 0.74 4.28 -13.55
N THR A 191 1.72 4.97 -12.96
CA THR A 191 2.98 4.34 -12.52
C THR A 191 2.73 3.31 -11.42
N ILE A 192 1.93 3.67 -10.41
CA ILE A 192 1.57 2.75 -9.32
C ILE A 192 0.83 1.53 -9.87
N MET A 193 -0.18 1.76 -10.71
CA MET A 193 -0.97 0.71 -11.34
C MET A 193 -0.08 -0.23 -12.17
N LEU A 194 0.84 0.32 -12.98
CA LEU A 194 1.74 -0.45 -13.82
C LEU A 194 2.69 -1.33 -13.00
N VAL A 195 3.23 -0.82 -11.88
CA VAL A 195 4.11 -1.61 -11.01
C VAL A 195 3.36 -2.79 -10.38
N PHE A 196 2.12 -2.61 -9.92
CA PHE A 196 1.32 -3.71 -9.36
C PHE A 196 0.80 -4.69 -10.41
N LEU A 197 0.50 -4.22 -11.63
CA LEU A 197 0.22 -5.10 -12.77
C LEU A 197 1.45 -5.91 -13.17
N ALA A 198 2.64 -5.30 -13.20
CA ALA A 198 3.90 -6.00 -13.44
C ALA A 198 4.15 -7.05 -12.33
N CYS A 199 3.86 -6.72 -11.08
CA CYS A 199 3.93 -7.65 -9.95
C CYS A 199 3.01 -8.87 -10.15
N THR A 200 1.76 -8.63 -10.54
CA THR A 200 0.77 -9.66 -10.87
C THR A 200 1.26 -10.56 -12.00
N TYR A 201 1.73 -9.95 -13.10
CA TYR A 201 2.21 -10.66 -14.26
C TYR A 201 3.43 -11.54 -13.95
N VAL A 202 4.42 -10.99 -13.22
CA VAL A 202 5.61 -11.76 -12.81
C VAL A 202 5.23 -12.88 -11.86
N GLY A 203 4.32 -12.64 -10.90
CA GLY A 203 3.80 -13.66 -10.00
C GLY A 203 3.14 -14.82 -10.75
N TYR A 204 2.31 -14.52 -11.76
CA TYR A 204 1.70 -15.55 -12.61
C TYR A 204 2.77 -16.31 -13.41
N ARG A 205 3.67 -15.59 -14.09
CA ARG A 205 4.68 -16.18 -14.98
C ARG A 205 5.69 -17.05 -14.24
N GLU A 206 6.08 -16.66 -13.02
CA GLU A 206 7.01 -17.41 -12.17
C GLU A 206 6.33 -18.45 -11.29
N LYS A 207 4.99 -18.58 -11.35
CA LYS A 207 4.18 -19.45 -10.49
C LYS A 207 4.34 -19.14 -8.98
N GLU A 208 4.59 -17.88 -8.66
CA GLU A 208 4.76 -17.38 -7.30
C GLU A 208 3.42 -16.88 -6.74
N LYS A 209 2.68 -17.79 -6.10
CA LYS A 209 1.31 -17.56 -5.61
C LYS A 209 1.15 -16.33 -4.71
N ASN A 210 2.10 -16.09 -3.80
CA ASN A 210 2.01 -14.94 -2.89
C ASN A 210 2.28 -13.62 -3.63
N LEU A 211 3.20 -13.63 -4.61
CA LEU A 211 3.51 -12.48 -5.46
C LEU A 211 2.33 -12.13 -6.37
N LEU A 212 1.69 -13.16 -6.94
CA LEU A 212 0.45 -13.01 -7.70
C LEU A 212 -0.65 -12.40 -6.83
N ALA A 213 -0.88 -12.97 -5.64
CA ALA A 213 -1.93 -12.51 -4.73
C ALA A 213 -1.73 -11.06 -4.28
N ILE A 214 -0.51 -10.68 -3.86
CA ILE A 214 -0.25 -9.30 -3.44
C ILE A 214 -0.32 -8.31 -4.60
N GLY A 215 0.13 -8.71 -5.80
CA GLY A 215 -0.03 -7.92 -7.02
C GLY A 215 -1.49 -7.61 -7.32
N VAL A 216 -2.35 -8.64 -7.37
CA VAL A 216 -3.78 -8.48 -7.63
C VAL A 216 -4.44 -7.64 -6.53
N THR A 217 -4.10 -7.88 -5.27
CA THR A 217 -4.65 -7.11 -4.14
C THR A 217 -4.38 -5.63 -4.30
N MET A 218 -3.13 -5.26 -4.63
CA MET A 218 -2.75 -3.86 -4.75
C MET A 218 -3.26 -3.22 -6.04
N THR A 219 -3.37 -3.98 -7.13
CA THR A 219 -4.09 -3.52 -8.32
C THR A 219 -5.55 -3.19 -7.99
N LEU A 220 -6.23 -4.04 -7.21
CA LEU A 220 -7.60 -3.78 -6.77
C LEU A 220 -7.67 -2.61 -5.78
N TYR A 221 -6.68 -2.44 -4.90
CA TYR A 221 -6.61 -1.28 -4.02
C TYR A 221 -6.45 0.01 -4.85
N THR A 222 -5.47 0.08 -5.75
CA THR A 222 -5.30 1.24 -6.63
C THR A 222 -6.55 1.51 -7.47
N LEU A 223 -7.20 0.46 -8.00
CA LEU A 223 -8.46 0.61 -8.75
C LEU A 223 -9.59 1.17 -7.87
N SER A 224 -9.68 0.77 -6.60
CA SER A 224 -10.68 1.31 -5.68
C SER A 224 -10.52 2.81 -5.47
N ILE A 225 -9.29 3.35 -5.49
CA ILE A 225 -9.03 4.80 -5.44
C ILE A 225 -9.58 5.48 -6.70
N PHE A 226 -9.49 4.85 -7.86
CA PHE A 226 -10.06 5.39 -9.09
C PHE A 226 -11.59 5.38 -9.11
N ILE A 227 -12.23 4.41 -8.46
CA ILE A 227 -13.69 4.31 -8.44
C ILE A 227 -14.27 5.18 -7.33
N PHE A 228 -13.67 5.14 -6.14
CA PHE A 228 -14.24 5.70 -4.90
C PHE A 228 -13.44 6.86 -4.31
N GLY A 229 -12.18 7.04 -4.69
CA GLY A 229 -11.35 8.16 -4.25
C GLY A 229 -11.46 9.35 -5.19
N ILE A 230 -11.06 10.53 -4.72
CA ILE A 230 -10.88 11.71 -5.58
C ILE A 230 -9.47 11.66 -6.13
N LEU A 231 -9.30 11.40 -7.43
CA LEU A 231 -7.99 11.10 -8.02
C LEU A 231 -6.99 12.24 -7.76
N GLU A 232 -7.44 13.50 -7.85
CA GLU A 232 -6.65 14.71 -7.63
C GLU A 232 -6.07 14.84 -6.22
N GLU A 233 -6.63 14.13 -5.23
CA GLU A 233 -6.08 14.08 -3.89
C GLU A 233 -4.83 13.20 -3.85
N VAL A 234 -3.68 13.79 -4.22
CA VAL A 234 -2.40 13.08 -4.35
C VAL A 234 -1.95 12.40 -3.04
N ARG A 235 -2.46 12.87 -1.90
CA ARG A 235 -2.27 12.22 -0.59
C ARG A 235 -2.72 10.76 -0.56
N LEU A 236 -3.72 10.36 -1.36
CA LEU A 236 -4.21 8.99 -1.43
C LEU A 236 -3.13 8.02 -1.94
N TYR A 237 -2.10 8.53 -2.61
CA TYR A 237 -0.97 7.74 -3.11
C TYR A 237 0.22 7.69 -2.15
N GLN A 238 0.29 8.59 -1.17
CA GLN A 238 1.41 8.66 -0.21
C GLN A 238 1.64 7.33 0.52
N PRO A 239 0.60 6.61 0.98
CA PRO A 239 0.77 5.31 1.63
C PRO A 239 1.44 4.23 0.76
N PHE A 240 1.43 4.37 -0.56
CA PHE A 240 2.02 3.36 -1.44
C PHE A 240 3.53 3.52 -1.61
N THR A 241 4.13 4.65 -1.22
CA THR A 241 5.51 5.00 -1.63
C THR A 241 6.55 3.97 -1.18
N GLY A 242 6.53 3.54 0.08
CA GLY A 242 7.43 2.50 0.61
C GLY A 242 7.20 1.14 -0.04
N MET A 243 5.94 0.72 -0.16
CA MET A 243 5.57 -0.54 -0.79
C MET A 243 5.92 -0.57 -2.28
N LEU A 244 5.73 0.53 -3.00
CA LEU A 244 6.05 0.68 -4.42
C LEU A 244 7.56 0.51 -4.64
N ALA A 245 8.37 1.17 -3.80
CA ALA A 245 9.83 1.04 -3.86
C ALA A 245 10.29 -0.40 -3.60
N LEU A 246 9.74 -1.08 -2.58
CA LEU A 246 10.04 -2.48 -2.32
C LEU A 246 9.62 -3.40 -3.47
N THR A 247 8.43 -3.17 -4.02
CA THR A 247 7.90 -3.96 -5.14
C THR A 247 8.80 -3.82 -6.36
N ALA A 248 9.16 -2.59 -6.75
CA ALA A 248 10.04 -2.35 -7.88
C ALA A 248 11.41 -3.02 -7.71
N ILE A 249 12.03 -2.90 -6.53
CA ILE A 249 13.33 -3.52 -6.25
C ILE A 249 13.23 -5.04 -6.26
N TYR A 250 12.19 -5.60 -5.66
CA TYR A 250 11.97 -7.04 -5.66
C TYR A 250 11.82 -7.58 -7.08
N LEU A 251 10.97 -6.93 -7.89
CA LEU A 251 10.73 -7.32 -9.27
C LEU A 251 11.99 -7.24 -10.11
N LEU A 252 12.81 -6.20 -9.95
CA LEU A 252 14.03 -6.02 -10.74
C LEU A 252 15.18 -6.93 -10.31
N PHE A 253 15.39 -7.14 -9.01
CA PHE A 253 16.63 -7.72 -8.50
C PHE A 253 16.50 -9.09 -7.84
N GLU A 254 15.31 -9.48 -7.38
CA GLU A 254 15.10 -10.74 -6.65
C GLU A 254 14.39 -11.80 -7.51
N THR A 255 13.44 -11.41 -8.36
CA THR A 255 12.76 -12.35 -9.26
C THR A 255 13.68 -12.87 -10.37
N ARG A 256 13.35 -14.04 -10.94
CA ARG A 256 14.18 -14.64 -12.01
C ARG A 256 14.14 -13.80 -13.28
N SER A 257 12.96 -13.28 -13.62
CA SER A 257 12.72 -12.45 -14.80
C SER A 257 13.43 -11.11 -14.69
N GLY A 258 13.36 -10.46 -13.52
CA GLY A 258 14.08 -9.23 -13.23
C GLY A 258 15.59 -9.39 -13.37
N ARG A 259 16.17 -10.40 -12.69
CA ARG A 259 17.62 -10.65 -12.77
C ARG A 259 18.09 -10.89 -14.20
N LYS A 260 17.32 -11.65 -15.00
CA LYS A 260 17.63 -11.85 -16.42
C LYS A 260 17.59 -10.52 -17.19
N TRP A 261 16.55 -9.71 -17.00
CA TRP A 261 16.41 -8.42 -17.66
C TRP A 261 17.52 -7.44 -17.26
N CYS A 262 17.84 -7.33 -15.97
CA CYS A 262 18.93 -6.49 -15.46
C CYS A 262 20.29 -6.93 -16.00
N SER A 263 20.55 -8.24 -16.09
CA SER A 263 21.81 -8.73 -16.65
C SER A 263 21.99 -8.39 -18.13
N ALA A 264 20.89 -8.34 -18.90
CA ALA A 264 20.90 -8.02 -20.32
C ALA A 264 20.98 -6.51 -20.60
N ASN A 265 20.24 -5.70 -19.84
CA ASN A 265 20.07 -4.27 -20.14
C ASN A 265 20.89 -3.35 -19.24
N LEU A 266 21.25 -3.81 -18.03
CA LEU A 266 21.98 -3.03 -17.03
C LEU A 266 23.21 -3.81 -16.52
N PRO A 267 24.14 -4.21 -17.40
CA PRO A 267 25.25 -5.10 -17.06
C PRO A 267 26.20 -4.51 -16.01
N PHE A 268 26.25 -3.18 -15.87
CA PHE A 268 27.04 -2.50 -14.85
C PHE A 268 26.48 -2.71 -13.43
N LEU A 269 25.15 -2.86 -13.28
CA LEU A 269 24.51 -3.22 -12.01
C LEU A 269 24.68 -4.72 -11.70
N ALA A 270 24.81 -5.56 -12.73
CA ALA A 270 25.01 -7.00 -12.57
C ALA A 270 26.47 -7.39 -12.25
N ARG A 271 27.47 -6.69 -12.82
CA ARG A 271 28.90 -7.07 -12.72
C ARG A 271 29.60 -6.64 -11.42
N ARG A 272 29.15 -5.57 -10.74
CA ARG A 272 29.80 -5.09 -9.50
C ARG A 272 29.19 -5.71 -8.25
N GLY A 273 29.21 -7.03 -8.07
CA GLY A 273 28.92 -7.67 -6.77
C GLY A 273 27.52 -7.46 -6.15
N TRP A 274 26.61 -6.75 -6.83
CA TRP A 274 25.24 -6.52 -6.36
C TRP A 274 24.31 -7.69 -6.64
N ILE A 275 24.74 -8.68 -7.44
CA ILE A 275 24.05 -9.95 -7.65
C ILE A 275 25.09 -11.05 -7.42
N ARG A 276 25.32 -11.45 -6.15
CA ARG A 276 25.99 -12.74 -5.91
C ARG A 276 24.96 -13.83 -6.17
N THR A 277 25.30 -14.68 -7.15
CA THR A 277 24.64 -15.95 -7.50
C THR A 277 24.51 -16.85 -6.29
#